data_AF-A0A1Y4H606-F1
#
_entry.id   AF-A0A1Y4H606-F1
#
_cell.length_a   1.000
_cell.length_b   1.000
_cell.length_c   1.000
_cell.angle_alpha   90.00
_cell.angle_beta   90.00
_cell.angle_gamma   90.00
#
_symmetry.space_group_name_H-M   'P 1'
#
loop_
_entity.id
_entity.type
_entity.pdbx_description
1 polymer ?
#
loop_
_entity_poly.entity_id
_entity_poly.type
_entity_poly.pdbx_seq_one_letter_code
_entity_poly.pdbx_strand_id
1 'polypeptide(L)'
;MSRKEGAVEYMTEQNHHDRPSTVRSFLTDHAGEAFSMMTPCGFVELTAAQAEALLDGQSAVAHPGVAGITMELSADELLEQTIHSANLKDGVWYLMTQFPEMEYSGPEMGVMQ
;
A
#
# COMPACT_ATOMS: atom_id res chain seq x y z
N MET A 1 14.62 -38.19 23.79
CA MET A 1 13.99 -37.94 22.48
C MET A 1 13.45 -36.51 22.50
N SER A 2 14.24 -35.53 22.09
CA SER A 2 13.78 -34.13 22.03
C SER A 2 13.25 -33.85 20.63
N ARG A 3 11.94 -33.58 20.52
CA ARG A 3 11.34 -33.04 19.30
C ARG A 3 11.90 -31.63 19.10
N LYS A 4 12.57 -31.42 17.97
CA LYS A 4 12.97 -30.09 17.52
C LYS A 4 11.71 -29.40 17.00
N GLU A 5 11.37 -28.28 17.60
CA GLU A 5 10.26 -27.42 17.16
C GLU A 5 10.52 -27.00 15.70
N GLY A 6 9.48 -27.14 14.88
CA GLY A 6 9.50 -26.69 13.50
C GLY A 6 9.66 -25.18 13.49
N ALA A 7 10.81 -24.70 13.03
CA ALA A 7 10.96 -23.33 12.63
C ALA A 7 9.91 -23.07 11.54
N VAL A 8 8.95 -22.21 11.85
CA VAL A 8 8.10 -21.60 10.83
C VAL A 8 9.04 -20.82 9.92
N GLU A 9 9.22 -21.33 8.71
CA GLU A 9 10.01 -20.67 7.68
C GLU A 9 9.28 -19.38 7.32
N TYR A 10 9.81 -18.26 7.78
CA TYR A 10 9.35 -16.94 7.37
C TYR A 10 9.58 -16.84 5.86
N MET A 11 8.50 -16.85 5.09
CA MET A 11 8.56 -16.64 3.64
C MET A 11 9.00 -15.19 3.41
N THR A 12 10.30 -14.97 3.27
CA THR A 12 10.82 -13.69 2.77
C THR A 12 10.62 -13.70 1.27
N GLU A 13 9.45 -13.29 0.79
CA GLU A 13 9.32 -12.87 -0.60
C GLU A 13 10.09 -11.56 -0.75
N GLN A 14 11.38 -11.69 -1.05
CA GLN A 14 12.24 -10.61 -1.46
C GLN A 14 11.79 -10.16 -2.85
N ASN A 15 11.03 -9.07 -2.94
CA ASN A 15 10.83 -8.39 -4.21
C ASN A 15 12.00 -7.45 -4.46
N HIS A 16 12.85 -7.80 -5.43
CA HIS A 16 13.81 -6.88 -6.02
C HIS A 16 13.04 -5.67 -6.58
N HIS A 17 13.15 -4.51 -5.98
CA HIS A 17 12.72 -3.24 -6.58
C HIS A 17 13.72 -2.15 -6.22
N ASP A 18 14.48 -1.70 -7.23
CA ASP A 18 15.41 -0.57 -7.15
C ASP A 18 14.69 0.78 -6.95
N ARG A 19 13.34 0.79 -6.89
CA ARG A 19 12.51 1.93 -6.49
C ARG A 19 11.22 1.45 -5.83
N PRO A 20 10.69 2.14 -4.80
CA PRO A 20 9.34 1.87 -4.33
C PRO A 20 8.34 2.17 -5.46
N SER A 21 7.60 1.16 -5.92
CA SER A 21 6.50 1.36 -6.86
C SER A 21 5.33 2.01 -6.13
N THR A 22 4.72 3.04 -6.72
CA THR A 22 3.53 3.68 -6.14
C THR A 22 2.30 2.80 -6.34
N VAL A 23 1.27 3.01 -5.52
CA VAL A 23 -0.05 2.39 -5.71
C VAL A 23 -0.54 2.65 -7.13
N ARG A 24 -0.37 3.87 -7.65
CA ARG A 24 -0.74 4.21 -9.03
C ARG A 24 -0.11 3.28 -10.07
N SER A 25 1.21 3.10 -10.01
CA SER A 25 1.90 2.22 -10.97
C SER A 25 1.38 0.80 -10.83
N PHE A 26 1.26 0.31 -9.60
CA PHE A 26 0.82 -1.05 -9.32
C PHE A 26 -0.58 -1.34 -9.86
N LEU A 27 -1.55 -0.45 -9.63
CA LEU A 27 -2.91 -0.62 -10.16
C LEU A 27 -2.93 -0.59 -11.69
N THR A 28 -2.06 0.22 -12.32
CA THR A 28 -1.95 0.32 -13.78
C THR A 28 -1.37 -0.96 -14.38
N ASP A 29 -0.32 -1.51 -13.77
CA ASP A 29 0.32 -2.76 -14.20
C ASP A 29 -0.58 -4.00 -13.98
N HIS A 30 -1.53 -3.91 -13.05
CA HIS A 30 -2.47 -4.96 -12.68
C HIS A 30 -3.93 -4.58 -12.97
N ALA A 31 -4.17 -3.91 -14.10
CA ALA A 31 -5.51 -3.51 -14.51
C ALA A 31 -6.48 -4.72 -14.63
N GLY A 32 -7.68 -4.57 -14.09
CA GLY A 32 -8.71 -5.62 -14.09
C GLY A 32 -8.69 -6.56 -12.89
N GLU A 33 -7.72 -6.43 -11.98
CA GLU A 33 -7.61 -7.25 -10.76
C GLU A 33 -8.31 -6.60 -9.55
N ALA A 34 -8.48 -7.35 -8.46
CA ALA A 34 -9.00 -6.86 -7.19
C ALA A 34 -7.88 -6.66 -6.16
N PHE A 35 -8.07 -5.72 -5.24
CA PHE A 35 -7.05 -5.29 -4.29
C PHE A 35 -7.60 -5.19 -2.87
N SER A 36 -6.81 -5.62 -1.89
CA SER A 36 -7.01 -5.42 -0.46
C SER A 36 -5.76 -4.76 0.10
N MET A 37 -5.91 -3.54 0.62
CA MET A 37 -4.78 -2.71 1.04
C MET A 37 -4.84 -2.39 2.53
N MET A 38 -3.71 -2.59 3.21
CA MET A 38 -3.42 -1.98 4.49
C MET A 38 -2.68 -0.67 4.23
N THR A 39 -3.41 0.44 4.39
CA THR A 39 -2.87 1.78 4.21
C THR A 39 -2.63 2.44 5.56
N PRO A 40 -1.75 3.47 5.65
CA PRO A 40 -1.61 4.27 6.86
C PRO A 40 -2.93 4.93 7.31
N CYS A 41 -3.86 5.14 6.37
CA CYS A 41 -5.17 5.73 6.58
C CYS A 41 -6.23 4.69 7.00
N GLY A 42 -5.95 3.39 6.85
CA GLY A 42 -6.90 2.31 7.16
C GLY A 42 -6.94 1.24 6.08
N PHE A 43 -7.91 0.34 6.18
CA PHE A 43 -8.11 -0.74 5.22
C PHE A 43 -8.92 -0.26 4.02
N VAL A 44 -8.45 -0.55 2.81
CA VAL A 44 -9.13 -0.21 1.55
C VAL A 44 -9.30 -1.48 0.72
N GLU A 45 -10.53 -1.78 0.33
CA GLU A 45 -10.84 -2.88 -0.59
C GLU A 45 -11.33 -2.29 -1.91
N LEU A 46 -10.71 -2.70 -3.03
CA LEU A 46 -11.09 -2.29 -4.36
C LEU A 46 -11.42 -3.50 -5.22
N THR A 47 -12.62 -3.49 -5.80
CA THR A 47 -12.89 -4.26 -7.01
C THR A 47 -12.13 -3.67 -8.20
N ALA A 48 -12.01 -4.42 -9.29
CA ALA A 48 -11.39 -3.95 -10.53
C ALA A 48 -11.96 -2.59 -11.00
N ALA A 49 -13.29 -2.45 -11.03
CA ALA A 49 -13.95 -1.22 -11.43
C ALA A 49 -13.66 -0.05 -10.46
N GLN A 50 -13.51 -0.32 -9.16
CA GLN A 50 -13.12 0.72 -8.20
C GLN A 50 -11.66 1.13 -8.34
N ALA A 51 -10.77 0.20 -8.70
CA ALA A 51 -9.37 0.53 -9.01
C ALA A 51 -9.27 1.41 -10.26
N GLU A 52 -10.06 1.14 -11.30
CA GLU A 52 -10.16 2.00 -12.49
C GLU A 52 -10.70 3.39 -12.12
N ALA A 53 -11.80 3.45 -11.36
CA ALA A 53 -12.37 4.71 -10.91
C ALA A 53 -11.40 5.54 -10.05
N LEU A 54 -10.61 4.87 -9.20
CA LEU A 54 -9.57 5.51 -8.40
C LEU A 54 -8.49 6.13 -9.30
N LEU A 55 -8.02 5.41 -10.32
CA LEU A 55 -7.06 5.91 -11.32
C LEU A 55 -7.60 7.11 -12.11
N ASP A 56 -8.92 7.20 -12.30
CA ASP A 56 -9.63 8.34 -12.88
C ASP A 56 -9.91 9.48 -11.89
N GLY A 57 -9.45 9.36 -10.64
CA GLY A 57 -9.49 10.42 -9.63
C GLY A 57 -10.68 10.36 -8.67
N GLN A 58 -11.45 9.26 -8.65
CA GLN A 58 -12.51 9.07 -7.65
C GLN A 58 -11.95 8.67 -6.30
N SER A 59 -12.53 9.17 -5.21
CA SER A 59 -12.15 8.80 -3.86
C SER A 59 -12.41 7.30 -3.57
N ALA A 60 -11.60 6.72 -2.69
CA ALA A 60 -11.81 5.38 -2.14
C ALA A 60 -12.50 5.44 -0.77
N VAL A 61 -13.16 4.35 -0.40
CA VAL A 61 -13.68 4.15 0.96
C VAL A 61 -12.63 3.41 1.78
N ALA A 62 -12.26 3.97 2.92
CA ALA A 62 -11.35 3.36 3.88
C ALA A 62 -12.07 3.01 5.19
N HIS A 63 -11.65 1.91 5.81
CA HIS A 63 -12.12 1.44 7.09
C HIS A 63 -11.03 1.62 8.17
N PRO A 64 -11.26 2.44 9.20
CA PRO A 64 -10.30 2.63 10.29
C PRO A 64 -10.25 1.46 11.30
N GLY A 65 -10.92 0.34 11.01
CA GLY A 65 -11.04 -0.80 11.92
C GLY A 65 -12.12 -0.68 13.00
N VAL A 66 -12.98 0.34 12.91
CA VAL A 66 -14.14 0.53 13.81
C VAL A 66 -15.41 0.13 13.06
N ALA A 67 -16.18 -0.81 13.63
CA ALA A 67 -17.39 -1.33 13.00
C ALA A 67 -18.41 -0.21 12.72
N GLY A 68 -18.93 -0.19 11.49
CA GLY A 68 -19.93 0.79 11.04
C GLY A 68 -19.37 2.18 10.71
N ILE A 69 -18.04 2.38 10.80
CA ILE A 69 -17.40 3.64 10.42
C ILE A 69 -16.62 3.45 9.12
N THR A 70 -16.82 4.39 8.21
CA THR A 70 -16.05 4.55 6.98
C THR A 70 -15.56 5.98 6.89
N MET A 71 -14.48 6.16 6.14
CA MET A 71 -13.98 7.47 5.75
C MET A 71 -13.69 7.50 4.26
N GLU A 72 -13.75 8.69 3.69
CA GLU A 72 -13.34 8.92 2.32
C GLU A 72 -11.84 9.20 2.28
N LEU A 73 -11.13 8.54 1.37
CA LEU A 73 -9.72 8.77 1.09
C LEU A 73 -9.59 9.26 -0.35
N SER A 74 -8.95 10.41 -0.54
CA SER A 74 -8.83 11.00 -1.87
C SER A 74 -7.99 10.12 -2.80
N ALA A 75 -8.24 10.19 -4.10
CA ALA A 75 -7.46 9.42 -5.07
C ALA A 75 -5.97 9.72 -4.99
N ASP A 76 -5.58 11.00 -4.94
CA ASP A 76 -4.18 11.43 -4.83
C ASP A 76 -3.51 10.84 -3.59
N GLU A 77 -4.16 10.97 -2.42
CA GLU A 77 -3.65 10.46 -1.14
C GLU A 77 -3.38 8.95 -1.14
N LEU A 78 -4.16 8.17 -1.89
CA LEU A 78 -3.94 6.73 -2.01
C LEU A 78 -2.95 6.38 -3.10
N LEU A 79 -3.07 7.01 -4.27
CA LEU A 79 -2.27 6.71 -5.46
C LEU A 79 -0.79 7.09 -5.31
N GLU A 80 -0.49 8.11 -4.51
CA GLU A 80 0.87 8.56 -4.21
C GLU A 80 1.59 7.69 -3.17
N GLN A 81 0.88 6.82 -2.45
CA GLN A 81 1.49 5.91 -1.49
C GLN A 81 2.42 4.92 -2.18
N THR A 82 3.44 4.49 -1.46
CA THR A 82 4.41 3.50 -1.93
C THR A 82 4.03 2.11 -1.46
N ILE A 83 4.28 1.10 -2.30
CA ILE A 83 4.07 -0.30 -1.96
C ILE A 83 5.25 -0.79 -1.11
N HIS A 84 4.96 -1.20 0.13
CA HIS A 84 5.92 -1.85 1.01
C HIS A 84 6.01 -3.36 0.72
N SER A 85 4.86 -4.01 0.51
CA SER A 85 4.79 -5.42 0.12
C SER A 85 3.54 -5.70 -0.69
N ALA A 86 3.63 -6.65 -1.62
CA ALA A 86 2.51 -7.13 -2.42
C ALA A 86 2.52 -8.65 -2.46
N ASN A 87 1.36 -9.28 -2.28
CA ASN A 87 1.18 -10.72 -2.39
C ASN A 87 -0.11 -11.04 -3.14
N LEU A 88 -0.05 -11.94 -4.12
CA LEU A 88 -1.23 -12.39 -4.86
C LEU A 88 -1.77 -13.68 -4.25
N LYS A 89 -3.02 -13.67 -3.81
CA LYS A 89 -3.67 -14.85 -3.24
C LYS A 89 -5.15 -14.89 -3.63
N ASP A 90 -5.59 -16.05 -4.12
CA ASP A 90 -6.99 -16.29 -4.51
C ASP A 90 -7.55 -15.24 -5.51
N GLY A 91 -6.70 -14.72 -6.41
CA GLY A 91 -7.08 -13.69 -7.40
C GLY A 91 -7.22 -12.28 -6.83
N VAL A 92 -6.68 -12.01 -5.63
CA VAL A 92 -6.68 -10.70 -4.99
C VAL A 92 -5.25 -10.31 -4.61
N TRP A 93 -4.87 -9.07 -4.93
CA TRP A 93 -3.61 -8.49 -4.47
C TRP A 93 -3.74 -7.92 -3.06
N TYR A 94 -2.94 -8.44 -2.14
CA TYR A 94 -2.83 -7.94 -0.77
C TYR A 94 -1.62 -7.02 -0.66
N LEU A 95 -1.88 -5.73 -0.44
CA LEU A 95 -0.86 -4.69 -0.41
C LEU A 95 -0.69 -4.13 1.01
N MET A 96 0.56 -3.92 1.41
CA MET A 96 0.90 -3.03 2.51
C MET A 96 1.48 -1.76 1.89
N THR A 97 0.94 -0.60 2.25
CA THR A 97 1.39 0.68 1.69
C THR A 97 1.96 1.58 2.78
N GLN A 98 2.74 2.57 2.36
CA GLN A 98 3.34 3.58 3.23
C GLN A 98 3.16 4.95 2.62
N PHE A 99 3.25 5.99 3.45
CA PHE A 99 3.37 7.35 2.93
C PHE A 99 4.64 7.46 2.06
N PRO A 100 4.62 8.27 0.99
CA PRO A 100 5.84 8.55 0.25
C PRO A 100 6.91 9.10 1.20
N GLU A 101 8.17 8.72 0.99
CA GLU A 101 9.28 9.32 1.74
C GLU A 101 9.26 10.83 1.51
N MET A 102 9.08 11.61 2.58
CA MET A 102 9.24 13.05 2.50
C MET A 102 10.71 13.35 2.26
N GLU A 103 11.05 13.91 1.10
CA GLU A 103 12.35 14.57 0.93
C GLU A 103 12.38 15.75 1.90
N TYR A 104 13.09 15.58 3.02
CA TYR A 104 13.27 16.64 4.00
C TYR A 104 14.19 17.71 3.40
N SER A 105 13.59 18.69 2.71
CA SER A 105 14.23 19.97 2.38
C SER A 105 14.32 20.81 3.64
N GLY A 106 15.13 20.39 4.60
CA GLY A 106 15.40 21.18 5.80
C GLY A 106 16.02 22.53 5.40
N PRO A 107 15.70 23.65 6.08
CA PRO A 107 16.43 24.88 5.83
C PRO A 107 17.92 24.62 6.08
N GLU A 108 18.76 24.95 5.11
CA GLU A 108 20.20 25.03 5.30
C GLU A 108 20.42 26.02 6.45
N MET A 109 20.64 25.51 7.66
CA MET A 109 20.90 26.32 8.84
C MET A 109 22.22 27.04 8.59
N GLY A 110 22.11 28.24 8.01
CA GLY A 110 23.24 29.12 7.75
C GLY A 110 24.06 29.23 9.02
N VAL A 111 25.29 28.75 8.95
CA VAL A 111 26.27 28.93 10.01
C VAL A 111 26.55 30.43 10.07
N MET A 112 25.89 31.12 10.99
CA MET A 112 26.27 32.48 11.36
C MET A 112 27.55 32.35 12.19
N GLN A 113 28.70 32.49 11.50
CA GLN A 113 29.99 32.79 12.11
C GLN A 113 30.24 34.29 12.09
#